data_AF-A0A356KN17-F1
#
_entry.id   AF-A0A356KN17-F1
#
_cell.length_a   1.000
_cell.length_b   1.000
_cell.length_c   1.000
_cell.angle_alpha   90.00
_cell.angle_beta   90.00
_cell.angle_gamma   90.00
#
_symmetry.space_group_name_H-M   'P 1'
#
loop_
_entity.id
_entity.type
_entity.pdbx_description
1 polymer ?
#
loop_
_entity_poly.entity_id
_entity_poly.type
_entity_poly.pdbx_seq_one_letter_code
_entity_poly.pdbx_strand_id
1 'polypeptide(L)' 'ATPVFDGATEEEIAELLELAGAQTNGQTVLFDGRTGDAFHEDVTVGIMYMLKLHHLVDDKIH' A
#
# COMPACT_ATOMS: atom_id res chain seq x y z
N ALA A 1 16.45 1.88 2.62
CA ALA A 1 16.17 1.84 4.08
C ALA A 1 15.91 3.26 4.52
N THR A 2 14.93 3.49 5.40
CA THR A 2 14.60 4.85 5.88
C THR A 2 14.97 4.94 7.37
N PRO A 3 16.01 5.73 7.73
CA PRO A 3 16.40 5.96 9.12
C PRO A 3 15.27 6.56 9.96
N VAL A 4 15.25 6.28 11.27
CA VAL A 4 14.14 6.69 12.14
C VAL A 4 14.06 8.22 12.35
N PHE A 5 15.18 8.94 12.19
CA PHE A 5 15.28 10.39 12.40
C PHE A 5 15.66 11.17 11.13
N ASP A 6 15.91 10.48 10.03
CA ASP A 6 16.28 11.03 8.74
C ASP A 6 15.56 10.23 7.66
N GLY A 7 14.23 10.32 7.71
CA GLY A 7 13.33 9.52 6.90
C GLY A 7 13.26 10.01 5.45
N ALA A 8 12.71 9.19 4.56
CA ALA A 8 12.43 9.63 3.21
C ALA A 8 11.32 10.71 3.24
N THR A 9 11.57 11.82 2.58
CA THR A 9 10.62 12.92 2.40
C THR A 9 9.56 12.57 1.34
N GLU A 10 8.45 13.30 1.34
CA GLU A 10 7.39 13.10 0.35
C GLU A 10 7.88 13.39 -1.08
N GLU A 11 8.73 14.41 -1.24
CA GLU A 11 9.35 14.78 -2.52
C GLU A 11 10.22 13.62 -3.05
N GLU A 12 11.09 13.05 -2.21
CA GLU A 12 11.92 11.90 -2.59
C GLU A 12 11.06 10.66 -2.94
N ILE A 13 9.94 10.45 -2.23
CA ILE A 13 9.02 9.34 -2.54
C ILE A 13 8.35 9.56 -3.90
N ALA A 14 7.90 10.78 -4.20
CA ALA A 14 7.28 11.13 -5.48
C ALA A 14 8.26 10.95 -6.65
N GLU A 15 9.51 11.41 -6.51
CA GLU A 15 10.57 11.23 -7.50
C GLU A 15 10.88 9.75 -7.75
N LEU A 16 10.94 8.94 -6.70
CA LEU A 16 11.15 7.50 -6.81
C LEU A 16 9.97 6.78 -7.48
N LEU A 17 8.73 7.21 -7.20
CA LEU A 17 7.53 6.70 -7.87
C LEU A 17 7.55 7.03 -9.36
N GLU A 18 7.91 8.25 -9.73
CA GLU A 18 8.05 8.66 -11.13
C GLU A 18 9.14 7.86 -11.84
N LEU A 19 10.30 7.68 -11.21
CA LEU A 19 11.40 6.86 -11.74
C LEU A 19 10.99 5.39 -11.94
N ALA A 20 10.12 4.88 -11.08
CA ALA A 20 9.56 3.54 -11.19
C ALA A 20 8.42 3.42 -12.23
N GLY A 21 8.00 4.53 -12.84
CA GLY A 21 6.88 4.59 -13.78
C GLY A 21 5.50 4.48 -13.13
N ALA A 22 5.40 4.73 -11.82
CA ALA A 22 4.16 4.78 -11.06
C ALA A 22 3.63 6.23 -10.98
N GLN A 23 2.34 6.38 -10.66
CA GLN A 23 1.78 7.70 -10.38
C GLN A 23 2.37 8.25 -9.08
N THR A 24 2.69 9.54 -9.06
CA THR A 24 3.35 10.22 -7.93
C THR A 24 2.48 10.29 -6.66
N ASN A 25 1.16 10.18 -6.80
CA ASN A 25 0.20 10.09 -5.70
C ASN A 25 0.09 8.68 -5.09
N GLY A 26 0.81 7.69 -5.63
CA GLY A 26 0.74 6.29 -5.20
C GLY A 26 -0.61 5.61 -5.47
N GLN A 27 -1.41 6.14 -6.40
CA GLN A 27 -2.72 5.61 -6.77
C GLN A 27 -2.69 4.88 -8.11
N THR A 28 -3.68 4.02 -8.33
CA THR A 28 -3.89 3.32 -9.61
C THR A 28 -5.36 2.95 -9.79
N VAL A 29 -5.77 2.73 -11.05
CA VAL A 29 -7.10 2.22 -11.39
C VAL A 29 -7.17 0.75 -10.99
N LEU A 30 -8.08 0.41 -10.08
CA LEU A 30 -8.39 -0.96 -9.73
C LEU A 30 -9.69 -1.42 -10.41
N PHE A 31 -9.83 -2.74 -10.52
CA PHE A 31 -11.00 -3.39 -11.09
C PHE A 31 -11.62 -4.35 -10.06
N ASP A 32 -12.95 -4.39 -9.95
CA ASP A 32 -13.65 -5.33 -9.06
C ASP A 32 -13.44 -6.76 -9.60
N GLY A 33 -12.78 -7.62 -8.80
CA GLY A 33 -12.48 -9.00 -9.18
C GLY A 33 -13.71 -9.91 -9.37
N ARG A 34 -14.92 -9.46 -9.02
CA ARG A 34 -16.17 -10.20 -9.24
C ARG A 34 -16.87 -9.82 -10.54
N THR A 35 -16.85 -8.54 -10.93
CA THR A 35 -17.58 -8.05 -12.13
C THR A 35 -16.66 -7.69 -13.29
N GLY A 36 -15.42 -7.28 -13.01
CA GLY A 36 -14.47 -6.76 -14.00
C GLY A 36 -14.59 -5.26 -14.25
N ASP A 37 -15.50 -4.56 -13.57
CA ASP A 37 -15.67 -3.11 -13.74
C ASP A 37 -14.59 -2.33 -12.99
N ALA A 38 -14.19 -1.17 -13.52
CA ALA A 38 -13.30 -0.25 -12.83
C ALA A 38 -13.99 0.40 -11.61
N PHE A 39 -13.23 0.67 -10.55
CA PHE A 39 -13.73 1.51 -9.45
C PHE A 39 -13.95 2.96 -9.92
N HIS A 40 -14.80 3.70 -9.18
CA HIS A 40 -15.15 5.08 -9.54
C HIS A 40 -13.98 6.06 -9.36
N GLU A 41 -13.10 5.78 -8.40
CA GLU A 41 -11.95 6.60 -8.05
C GLU A 41 -10.68 5.75 -8.04
N ASP A 42 -9.54 6.40 -8.29
CA ASP A 42 -8.24 5.76 -8.17
C ASP A 42 -7.96 5.36 -6.73
N VAL A 43 -7.33 4.21 -6.54
CA VAL A 43 -7.11 3.62 -5.21
C VAL A 43 -5.62 3.65 -4.89
N THR A 44 -5.28 4.04 -3.66
CA THR A 44 -3.90 3.95 -3.16
C THR A 44 -3.51 2.49 -3.02
N VAL A 45 -2.45 2.08 -3.71
CA VAL A 45 -1.95 0.70 -3.69
C VAL A 45 -0.46 0.73 -3.38
N GLY A 46 0.00 -0.22 -2.57
CA GLY A 46 1.40 -0.31 -2.20
C GLY A 46 1.73 -1.63 -1.52
N ILE A 47 3.01 -1.79 -1.21
CA ILE A 47 3.52 -2.95 -0.49
C ILE A 47 3.72 -2.55 0.96
N MET A 48 2.96 -3.17 1.87
CA MET A 48 3.10 -2.96 3.31
C MET A 48 3.68 -4.21 3.98
N TYR A 49 4.57 -3.98 4.94
CA TYR A 49 5.09 -5.04 5.80
C TYR A 49 4.07 -5.36 6.90
N MET A 50 3.48 -6.56 6.82
CA MET A 50 2.42 -6.99 7.74
C MET A 50 2.94 -8.03 8.74
N LEU A 51 2.55 -7.89 10.01
CA LEU A 51 2.83 -8.87 11.07
C LEU A 51 1.54 -9.55 11.53
N LYS A 52 1.56 -10.88 11.64
CA LYS A 52 0.49 -11.66 12.28
C LYS A 52 0.87 -11.90 13.75
N LEU A 53 0.07 -11.37 14.66
CA LEU A 53 0.28 -11.55 16.10
C LEU A 53 -0.28 -12.90 16.58
N HIS A 54 0.24 -13.42 17.70
CA HIS A 54 -0.13 -14.70 18.30
C HIS A 54 -1.58 -14.80 18.82
N HIS A 55 -2.40 -13.76 18.62
CA HIS A 55 -3.77 -13.71 19.11
C HIS A 55 -4.74 -14.32 18.09
N LEU A 56 -4.59 -15.62 17.82
CA LEU A 56 -5.52 -16.34 16.96
C LEU A 56 -6.85 -16.57 17.69
N VAL A 57 -7.95 -16.58 16.93
CA VAL A 57 -9.29 -16.83 17.45
C VAL A 57 -9.40 -18.25 18.01
N ASP A 58 -8.79 -19.23 17.32
CA ASP A 58 -8.88 -20.66 17.67
C ASP A 58 -8.38 -20.94 19.10
N ASP A 59 -7.33 -20.24 19.56
CA ASP A 59 -6.76 -20.41 20.91
C ASP A 59 -7.59 -19.71 22.01
N LYS A 60 -8.63 -18.96 21.63
CA LYS A 60 -9.45 -18.13 22.54
C LYS A 60 -10.91 -18.57 22.63
N ILE A 61 -11.31 -19.62 21.92
CA ILE A 61 -12.65 -20.18 22.07
C ILE A 61 -12.68 -20.99 23.37
N HIS A 62 -13.46 -20.52 24.35
CA HIS A 62 -13.79 -21.23 25.59
C HIS A 62 -15.30 -21.46 25.63
#